data_AF-A6N1U4-F1
#
_entry.id   AF-A6N1U4-F1
#
_cell.length_a   1.000
_cell.length_b   1.000
_cell.length_c   1.000
_cell.angle_alpha   90.00
_cell.angle_beta   90.00
_cell.angle_gamma   90.00
#
_symmetry.space_group_name_H-M   'P 1'
#
loop_
_entity.id
_entity.type
_entity.pdbx_description
1 polymer ?
#
loop_
_entity_poly.entity_id
_entity_poly.type
_entity_poly.pdbx_seq_one_letter_code
_entity_poly.pdbx_strand_id
1 'polypeptide(L)'
;VPPQPNMVTPGSDAKKVSPEVIAEYTVRTLQRTVPAAVPAIVFLSGGQSEEEATLNLNAMNKLSTKKPWSLSFSFGRALQQSTLKAWSGKAENIEKARAAFLTRCKALA
;
A
#
# COMPACT_ATOMS: atom_id res chain seq x y z
N VAL A 1 -4.53 -4.21 -17.84
CA VAL A 1 -4.55 -4.08 -16.36
C VAL A 1 -3.17 -3.57 -15.94
N PRO A 2 -3.06 -2.54 -15.08
CA PRO A 2 -1.75 -2.07 -14.60
C PRO A 2 -1.03 -3.18 -13.82
N PRO A 3 0.31 -3.22 -13.82
CA PRO A 3 1.06 -4.20 -13.05
C PRO A 3 0.77 -4.07 -11.55
N GLN A 4 0.56 -5.21 -10.89
CA GLN A 4 0.29 -5.32 -9.46
C GLN A 4 1.43 -6.05 -8.72
N PRO A 5 2.61 -5.43 -8.62
CA PRO A 5 3.74 -6.05 -7.93
C PRO A 5 3.56 -6.00 -6.40
N ASN A 6 4.31 -6.85 -5.73
CA ASN A 6 4.59 -6.70 -4.31
C ASN A 6 5.61 -5.58 -4.09
N MET A 7 5.56 -4.94 -2.92
CA MET A 7 6.68 -4.13 -2.45
C MET A 7 7.88 -5.04 -2.14
N VAL A 8 9.10 -4.51 -2.28
CA VAL A 8 10.32 -5.24 -1.90
C VAL A 8 10.48 -5.15 -0.39
N THR A 9 10.06 -6.19 0.31
CA THR A 9 10.13 -6.29 1.78
C THR A 9 10.98 -7.46 2.22
N PRO A 10 11.52 -7.45 3.45
CA PRO A 10 12.06 -8.65 4.07
C PRO A 10 11.02 -9.79 4.11
N GLY A 11 11.49 -11.02 4.24
CA GLY A 11 10.63 -12.19 4.47
C GLY A 11 9.86 -12.08 5.81
N SER A 12 8.80 -12.87 5.97
CA SER A 12 7.93 -12.83 7.16
C SER A 12 8.67 -13.10 8.48
N ASP A 13 9.73 -13.91 8.43
CA ASP A 13 10.52 -14.31 9.60
C ASP A 13 11.73 -13.38 9.84
N ALA A 14 11.93 -12.40 8.97
CA ALA A 14 13.01 -11.43 9.08
C ALA A 14 12.57 -10.20 9.89
N LYS A 15 13.55 -9.46 10.41
CA LYS A 15 13.28 -8.18 11.09
C LYS A 15 12.64 -7.19 10.12
N LYS A 16 11.61 -6.50 10.59
CA LYS A 16 11.02 -5.36 9.88
C LYS A 16 12.07 -4.26 9.70
N VAL A 17 11.95 -3.53 8.59
CA VAL A 17 12.82 -2.42 8.24
C VAL A 17 11.99 -1.15 8.10
N SER A 18 12.65 0.00 8.02
CA SER A 18 11.94 1.28 7.88
C SER A 18 11.30 1.42 6.49
N PRO A 19 10.24 2.24 6.37
CA PRO A 19 9.58 2.51 5.09
C PRO A 19 10.51 3.05 4.00
N GLU A 20 11.54 3.82 4.39
CA GLU A 20 12.52 4.40 3.47
C GLU A 20 13.37 3.33 2.81
N VAL A 21 13.75 2.28 3.56
CA VAL A 21 14.48 1.14 3.01
C VAL A 21 13.62 0.41 1.98
N ILE A 22 12.35 0.12 2.33
CA ILE A 22 11.41 -0.52 1.40
C ILE A 22 11.22 0.33 0.15
N ALA A 23 11.11 1.65 0.31
CA ALA A 23 10.94 2.57 -0.80
C ALA A 23 12.15 2.56 -1.75
N GLU A 24 13.36 2.62 -1.21
CA GLU A 24 14.60 2.60 -1.99
C GLU A 24 14.73 1.33 -2.83
N TYR A 25 14.58 0.15 -2.19
CA TYR A 25 14.72 -1.13 -2.88
C TYR A 25 13.58 -1.36 -3.88
N THR A 26 12.36 -0.96 -3.54
CA THR A 26 11.21 -1.12 -4.44
C THR A 26 11.36 -0.24 -5.67
N VAL A 27 11.57 1.06 -5.51
CA VAL A 27 11.68 1.99 -6.65
C VAL A 27 12.89 1.65 -7.52
N ARG A 28 14.04 1.29 -6.93
CA ARG A 28 15.21 0.82 -7.68
C ARG A 28 14.90 -0.40 -8.54
N THR A 29 14.16 -1.36 -8.01
CA THR A 29 13.78 -2.58 -8.74
C THR A 29 12.87 -2.24 -9.91
N LEU A 30 11.88 -1.37 -9.70
CA LEU A 30 10.98 -0.91 -10.76
C LEU A 30 11.73 -0.15 -11.85
N GLN A 31 12.67 0.73 -11.50
CA GLN A 31 13.52 1.46 -12.44
C GLN A 31 14.34 0.53 -13.35
N ARG A 32 14.70 -0.67 -12.88
CA ARG A 32 15.50 -1.64 -13.63
C ARG A 32 14.66 -2.58 -14.51
N THR A 33 13.35 -2.65 -14.30
CA THR A 33 12.53 -3.74 -14.84
C THR A 33 11.26 -3.28 -15.55
N VAL A 34 10.68 -2.15 -15.13
CA VAL A 34 9.46 -1.62 -15.70
C VAL A 34 9.80 -0.58 -16.78
N PRO A 35 9.22 -0.66 -17.99
CA PRO A 35 9.36 0.39 -19.00
C PRO A 35 8.58 1.65 -18.65
N ALA A 36 9.10 2.83 -19.01
CA ALA A 36 8.45 4.13 -18.77
C ALA A 36 7.09 4.29 -19.48
N ALA A 37 6.78 3.45 -20.48
CA ALA A 37 5.49 3.44 -21.18
C ALA A 37 4.33 2.93 -20.31
N VAL A 38 4.62 2.25 -19.20
CA VAL A 38 3.57 1.91 -18.21
C VAL A 38 3.09 3.23 -17.58
N PRO A 39 1.77 3.46 -17.41
CA PRO A 39 1.29 4.72 -16.84
C PRO A 39 1.29 4.71 -15.30
N ALA A 40 0.99 3.56 -14.69
CA ALA A 40 0.84 3.43 -13.26
C ALA A 40 1.20 2.02 -12.76
N ILE A 41 1.67 1.96 -11.51
CA ILE A 41 1.95 0.73 -10.79
C ILE A 41 1.11 0.76 -9.51
N VAL A 42 0.29 -0.27 -9.30
CA VAL A 42 -0.61 -0.36 -8.15
C VAL A 42 -0.16 -1.49 -7.23
N PHE A 43 0.32 -1.17 -6.03
CA PHE A 43 0.89 -2.16 -5.13
C PHE A 43 -0.18 -2.97 -4.41
N LEU A 44 0.09 -4.26 -4.23
CA LEU A 44 -0.64 -5.12 -3.32
C LEU A 44 -0.16 -4.92 -1.88
N SER A 45 -1.06 -5.00 -0.91
CA SER A 45 -0.68 -4.91 0.51
C SER A 45 0.00 -6.19 1.03
N GLY A 46 -0.19 -7.32 0.34
CA GLY A 46 0.35 -8.62 0.76
C GLY A 46 -0.11 -9.00 2.17
N GLY A 47 0.87 -9.27 3.04
CA GLY A 47 0.69 -9.55 4.48
C GLY A 47 0.94 -8.37 5.40
N GLN A 48 1.17 -7.16 4.87
CA GLN A 48 1.44 -5.97 5.68
C GLN A 48 0.17 -5.50 6.41
N SER A 49 0.36 -4.82 7.54
CA SER A 49 -0.74 -4.13 8.21
C SER A 49 -1.22 -2.92 7.38
N GLU A 50 -2.41 -2.40 7.70
CA GLU A 50 -2.97 -1.22 7.02
C GLU A 50 -2.03 -0.01 7.10
N GLU A 51 -1.43 0.21 8.26
CA GLU A 51 -0.53 1.33 8.52
C GLU A 51 0.83 1.13 7.84
N GLU A 52 1.39 -0.07 7.91
CA GLU A 52 2.68 -0.39 7.28
C GLU A 52 2.62 -0.22 5.76
N ALA A 53 1.56 -0.73 5.12
CA ALA A 53 1.37 -0.57 3.67
C ALA A 53 1.23 0.91 3.27
N THR A 54 0.55 1.72 4.10
CA THR A 54 0.37 3.16 3.88
C THR A 54 1.70 3.91 4.02
N LEU A 55 2.46 3.64 5.09
CA LEU A 55 3.76 4.27 5.33
C LEU A 55 4.76 3.94 4.22
N ASN A 56 4.80 2.70 3.77
CA ASN A 56 5.69 2.26 2.68
C ASN A 56 5.34 2.94 1.36
N LEU A 57 4.05 3.01 1.00
CA LEU A 57 3.61 3.72 -0.20
C LEU A 57 3.92 5.22 -0.14
N ASN A 58 3.71 5.84 1.02
CA ASN A 58 4.03 7.25 1.25
C ASN A 58 5.54 7.52 1.08
N ALA A 59 6.40 6.67 1.66
CA ALA A 59 7.84 6.78 1.52
C ALA A 59 8.29 6.63 0.05
N MET A 60 7.70 5.70 -0.71
CA MET A 60 7.95 5.58 -2.15
C MET A 60 7.56 6.82 -2.94
N ASN A 61 6.42 7.45 -2.62
CA ASN A 61 5.98 8.67 -3.28
C ASN A 61 6.88 9.87 -2.92
N LYS A 62 7.34 9.97 -1.67
CA LYS A 62 8.25 11.03 -1.21
C LYS A 62 9.71 10.88 -1.68
N LEU A 63 10.14 9.68 -2.05
CA LEU A 63 11.52 9.42 -2.47
C LEU A 63 11.90 10.28 -3.69
N SER A 64 12.89 11.17 -3.55
CA SER A 64 13.34 12.04 -4.65
C SER A 64 14.21 11.26 -5.65
N THR A 65 13.58 10.71 -6.70
CA THR A 65 14.25 9.97 -7.78
C THR A 65 13.37 9.88 -9.04
N LYS A 66 13.91 9.37 -10.15
CA LYS A 66 13.17 9.21 -11.40
C LYS A 66 12.07 8.16 -11.27
N LYS A 67 10.82 8.58 -11.31
CA LYS A 67 9.64 7.70 -11.27
C LYS A 67 8.71 8.11 -12.42
N PRO A 68 8.88 7.56 -13.63
CA PRO A 68 8.02 7.90 -14.77
C PRO A 68 6.61 7.31 -14.65
N TRP A 69 6.33 6.54 -13.60
CA TRP A 69 5.04 5.93 -13.28
C TRP A 69 4.37 6.63 -12.11
N SER A 70 3.05 6.69 -12.12
CA SER A 70 2.29 6.92 -10.89
C SER A 70 2.36 5.69 -9.98
N LEU A 71 2.69 5.88 -8.70
CA LEU A 71 2.69 4.81 -7.70
C LEU A 71 1.43 4.94 -6.83
N SER A 72 0.58 3.92 -6.88
CA SER A 72 -0.69 3.89 -6.16
C SER A 72 -0.93 2.51 -5.53
N PHE A 73 -2.11 2.29 -4.97
CA PHE A 73 -2.45 1.08 -4.22
C PHE A 73 -3.57 0.28 -4.90
N SER A 74 -3.52 -1.03 -4.74
CA SER A 74 -4.64 -1.95 -4.96
C SER A 74 -4.77 -2.83 -3.72
N PHE A 75 -5.32 -2.25 -2.65
CA PHE A 75 -5.37 -2.88 -1.33
C PHE A 75 -6.73 -3.52 -1.08
N GLY A 76 -6.73 -4.84 -0.86
CA GLY A 76 -7.90 -5.57 -0.35
C GLY A 76 -7.94 -5.52 1.18
N ARG A 77 -7.21 -6.43 1.82
CA ARG A 77 -7.19 -6.56 3.30
C ARG A 77 -6.78 -5.28 4.01
N ALA A 78 -5.74 -4.60 3.53
CA ALA A 78 -5.23 -3.38 4.17
C ALA A 78 -6.23 -2.20 4.14
N LEU A 79 -7.27 -2.25 3.31
CA LEU A 79 -8.32 -1.23 3.26
C LEU A 79 -9.55 -1.63 4.08
N GLN A 80 -9.89 -2.92 4.11
CA GLN A 80 -11.16 -3.41 4.62
C GLN A 80 -11.08 -3.98 6.05
N GLN A 81 -9.90 -4.32 6.56
CA GLN A 81 -9.80 -5.10 7.81
C GLN A 81 -10.32 -4.34 9.03
N SER A 82 -9.98 -3.06 9.19
CA SER A 82 -10.52 -2.18 10.22
C SER A 82 -12.03 -1.98 10.08
N THR A 83 -12.51 -1.84 8.84
CA THR A 83 -13.93 -1.71 8.50
C THR A 83 -14.73 -2.95 8.91
N LEU A 84 -14.23 -4.14 8.56
CA LEU A 84 -14.87 -5.42 8.90
C LEU A 84 -14.90 -5.65 10.41
N LYS A 85 -13.81 -5.31 11.11
CA LYS A 85 -13.77 -5.37 12.58
C LYS A 85 -14.80 -4.43 13.21
N ALA A 86 -14.86 -3.18 12.75
CA ALA A 86 -15.81 -2.20 13.25
C ALA A 86 -17.27 -2.61 12.98
N TRP A 87 -17.55 -3.20 11.81
CA TRP A 87 -18.88 -3.68 11.45
C TRP A 87 -19.32 -4.87 12.30
N SER A 88 -18.46 -5.87 12.45
CA SER A 88 -18.76 -7.12 13.18
C SER A 88 -20.04 -7.84 12.71
N GLY A 89 -20.49 -7.60 11.46
CA GLY A 89 -21.73 -8.18 10.91
C GLY A 89 -23.02 -7.58 11.45
N LYS A 90 -22.95 -6.48 12.22
CA LYS A 90 -24.09 -5.89 12.92
C LYS A 90 -24.59 -4.62 12.22
N ALA A 91 -25.90 -4.51 12.00
CA ALA A 91 -26.49 -3.39 11.27
C ALA A 91 -26.30 -2.05 12.02
N GLU A 92 -26.33 -2.08 13.35
CA GLU A 92 -26.10 -0.92 14.20
C GLU A 92 -24.68 -0.32 14.08
N ASN A 93 -23.73 -1.07 13.54
CA ASN A 93 -22.35 -0.64 13.38
C ASN A 93 -22.02 -0.08 11.99
N ILE A 94 -23.00 0.01 11.07
CA ILE A 94 -22.76 0.46 9.69
C ILE A 94 -22.07 1.82 9.65
N GLU A 95 -22.52 2.80 10.44
CA GLU A 95 -21.92 4.14 10.45
C GLU A 95 -20.51 4.16 11.04
N LYS A 96 -20.24 3.35 12.07
CA LYS A 96 -18.87 3.18 12.62
C LYS A 96 -17.93 2.54 11.58
N ALA A 97 -18.42 1.54 10.86
CA ALA A 97 -17.66 0.88 9.80
C ALA A 97 -17.36 1.83 8.64
N ARG A 98 -18.35 2.62 8.21
CA ARG A 98 -18.17 3.67 7.18
C ARG A 98 -17.12 4.70 7.58
N ALA A 99 -17.15 5.17 8.82
CA ALA A 99 -16.16 6.10 9.33
C ALA A 99 -14.74 5.49 9.31
N ALA A 100 -14.60 4.23 9.74
CA ALA A 100 -13.32 3.52 9.69
C ALA A 100 -12.79 3.36 8.25
N PHE A 101 -13.67 2.98 7.31
CA PHE A 101 -13.32 2.86 5.89
C PHE A 101 -12.86 4.19 5.30
N LEU A 102 -13.60 5.27 5.57
CA LEU A 102 -13.27 6.61 5.06
C LEU A 102 -11.92 7.10 5.58
N THR A 103 -11.60 6.85 6.85
CA THR A 103 -10.28 7.19 7.42
C THR A 103 -9.16 6.46 6.66
N ARG A 104 -9.35 5.19 6.27
CA ARG A 104 -8.36 4.46 5.49
C ARG A 104 -8.24 4.95 4.06
N CYS A 105 -9.36 5.24 3.38
CA CYS A 105 -9.33 5.83 2.04
C CYS A 105 -8.58 7.18 2.04
N LYS A 106 -8.81 8.03 3.05
CA LYS A 106 -8.12 9.33 3.17
C LYS A 106 -6.63 9.21 3.48
N ALA A 107 -6.20 8.18 4.20
CA ALA A 107 -4.78 7.97 4.50
C ALA A 107 -3.98 7.48 3.28
N LEU A 108 -4.66 6.91 2.28
CA LEU A 108 -4.05 6.36 1.07
C LEU A 108 -4.12 7.31 -0.14
N ALA A 109 -4.92 8.38 -0.03
CA ALA A 109 -5.03 9.46 -1.01
C ALA A 109 -3.89 10.48 -0.83
#